data_AF-R0LPV5-F1
#
_entry.id   AF-R0LPV5-F1
#
_cell.length_a   1.000
_cell.length_b   1.000
_cell.length_c   1.000
_cell.angle_alpha   90.00
_cell.angle_beta   90.00
_cell.angle_gamma   90.00
#
_symmetry.space_group_name_H-M   'P 1'
#
loop_
_entity.id
_entity.type
_entity.pdbx_description
1 polymer ?
#
loop_
_entity_poly.entity_id
_entity_poly.type
_entity_poly.pdbx_seq_one_letter_code
_entity_poly.pdbx_strand_id
1 'polypeptide(L)'
;PPQPTARCSPSTNTSAWFNAHYDAAVRPLLTGAAHELSLDVVQWWLTLQGPSDSSQLQAIIQELFTVLPALKGSVWDPSQCRRCAVVGNSGRLKGSHHGPRIDAHDWVLRMNRAKTAGFEMDVGTRTTHHFMYPESAMNLWPGVHLVLVPFKPLDLKWVTSAFSTGELSRTYMRVKQFIKADRDKVLILNPAFLKYIHETWLQGHGRYPSTGFTALLFALHACQQVSVFGFGADSKGNWHHYWEENRWSGAFRRTRVHDADVEFSLIQRLAAEGRILFYK
;
A
#
# COMPACT_ATOMS: atom_id res chain seq x y z
N PRO A 1 -18.71 31.71 2.08
CA PRO A 1 -17.72 31.56 1.00
C PRO A 1 -17.02 30.19 1.08
N PRO A 2 -16.98 29.40 0.00
CA PRO A 2 -16.14 28.20 0.01
C PRO A 2 -14.68 28.65 0.15
N GLN A 3 -13.96 28.05 1.09
CA GLN A 3 -12.53 28.32 1.27
C GLN A 3 -11.79 28.09 -0.05
N PRO A 4 -10.80 28.92 -0.41
CA PRO A 4 -10.03 28.72 -1.62
C PRO A 4 -9.39 27.33 -1.55
N THR A 5 -9.71 26.48 -2.54
CA THR A 5 -9.04 25.19 -2.76
C THR A 5 -7.54 25.45 -2.73
N ALA A 6 -6.84 24.91 -1.74
CA ALA A 6 -5.39 25.00 -1.68
C ALA A 6 -4.85 24.49 -3.01
N ARG A 7 -4.26 25.37 -3.84
CA ARG A 7 -3.55 24.94 -5.03
C ARG A 7 -2.22 24.39 -4.53
N CYS A 8 -2.04 23.07 -4.60
CA CYS A 8 -0.73 22.46 -4.48
C CYS A 8 0.09 23.01 -5.63
N SER A 9 0.99 23.98 -5.37
CA SER A 9 2.05 24.26 -6.33
C SER A 9 2.86 22.98 -6.44
N PRO A 10 3.01 22.38 -7.64
CA PRO A 10 3.95 21.28 -7.81
C PRO A 10 5.31 21.77 -7.30
N SER A 11 5.98 20.97 -6.47
CA SER A 11 7.35 21.27 -6.11
C SER A 11 8.18 21.30 -7.39
N THR A 12 8.50 22.50 -7.87
CA THR A 12 9.25 22.75 -9.10
C THR A 12 10.73 22.36 -8.96
N ASN A 13 11.19 22.16 -7.72
CA ASN A 13 12.57 21.82 -7.44
C ASN A 13 12.69 20.31 -7.24
N THR A 14 12.84 19.60 -8.35
CA THR A 14 13.04 18.15 -8.35
C THR A 14 14.52 17.81 -8.35
N SER A 15 15.00 17.03 -7.37
CA SER A 15 16.40 16.60 -7.37
C SER A 15 16.68 15.59 -8.50
N ALA A 16 17.94 15.54 -8.96
CA ALA A 16 18.38 14.50 -9.90
C ALA A 16 18.22 13.09 -9.32
N TRP A 17 18.40 12.93 -8.00
CA TRP A 17 18.20 11.65 -7.32
C TRP A 17 16.73 11.20 -7.45
N PHE A 18 15.77 12.06 -7.11
CA PHE A 18 14.36 11.71 -7.20
C PHE A 18 13.95 11.41 -8.63
N ASN A 19 14.40 12.21 -9.59
CA ASN A 19 14.07 12.01 -11.01
C ASN A 19 14.67 10.73 -11.60
N ALA A 20 15.79 10.25 -11.05
CA ALA A 20 16.34 8.95 -11.42
C ALA A 20 15.51 7.77 -10.90
N HIS A 21 14.67 7.98 -9.88
CA HIS A 21 13.85 6.93 -9.29
C HIS A 21 12.36 7.03 -9.68
N TYR A 22 11.84 8.24 -9.83
CA TYR A 22 10.42 8.49 -10.08
C TYR A 22 10.07 8.45 -11.57
N ASP A 23 9.17 7.54 -11.95
CA ASP A 23 8.63 7.44 -13.32
C ASP A 23 7.12 7.69 -13.30
N ALA A 24 6.71 8.86 -13.81
CA ALA A 24 5.30 9.26 -13.88
C ALA A 24 4.44 8.38 -14.80
N ALA A 25 5.04 7.63 -15.73
CA ALA A 25 4.32 6.77 -16.67
C ALA A 25 3.86 5.45 -16.02
N VAL A 26 4.50 5.05 -14.91
CA VAL A 26 4.17 3.80 -14.24
C VAL A 26 2.77 3.90 -13.62
N ARG A 27 1.92 2.93 -13.97
CA ARG A 27 0.53 2.85 -13.51
C ARG A 27 0.42 1.96 -12.26
N PRO A 28 0.01 2.49 -11.09
CA PRO A 28 -0.02 1.72 -9.86
C PRO A 28 -1.08 0.61 -9.80
N LEU A 29 -2.10 0.64 -10.67
CA LEU A 29 -3.26 -0.24 -10.61
C LEU A 29 -3.48 -1.03 -11.90
N LEU A 30 -4.02 -2.23 -11.78
CA LEU A 30 -4.58 -2.99 -12.90
C LEU A 30 -5.88 -2.35 -13.36
N THR A 31 -6.06 -2.22 -14.67
CA THR A 31 -7.14 -1.41 -15.26
C THR A 31 -8.32 -2.23 -15.80
N GLY A 32 -8.18 -3.54 -16.01
CA GLY A 32 -9.28 -4.39 -16.48
C GLY A 32 -8.83 -5.73 -17.05
N ALA A 33 -9.78 -6.48 -17.60
CA ALA A 33 -9.59 -7.86 -18.09
C ALA A 33 -8.59 -8.00 -19.26
N ALA A 34 -8.40 -6.92 -20.04
CA ALA A 34 -7.43 -6.87 -21.14
C ALA A 34 -6.04 -6.36 -20.71
N HIS A 35 -5.80 -6.17 -19.40
CA HIS A 35 -4.52 -5.70 -18.92
C HIS A 35 -3.47 -6.80 -19.05
N GLU A 36 -2.48 -6.57 -19.89
CA GLU A 36 -1.37 -7.51 -20.10
C GLU A 36 -0.16 -7.10 -19.26
N LEU A 37 0.40 -8.07 -18.54
CA LEU A 37 1.69 -7.92 -17.87
C LEU A 37 2.78 -8.42 -18.80
N SER A 38 3.87 -7.67 -18.90
CA SER A 38 5.03 -8.10 -19.68
C SER A 38 5.61 -9.40 -19.09
N LEU A 39 6.26 -10.19 -19.95
CA LEU A 39 6.85 -11.47 -19.54
C LEU A 39 7.89 -11.30 -18.42
N ASP A 40 8.67 -10.21 -18.44
CA ASP A 40 9.66 -9.91 -17.39
C ASP A 40 8.98 -9.63 -16.04
N VAL A 41 7.85 -8.91 -16.04
CA VAL A 41 7.06 -8.64 -14.83
C VAL A 41 6.50 -9.94 -14.28
N VAL A 42 5.91 -10.78 -15.15
CA VAL A 42 5.34 -12.07 -14.75
C VAL A 42 6.42 -12.98 -14.17
N GLN A 43 7.55 -13.12 -14.83
CA GLN A 43 8.67 -13.96 -14.36
C GLN A 43 9.18 -13.49 -13.00
N TRP A 44 9.44 -12.19 -12.84
CA TRP A 44 9.84 -11.63 -11.55
C TRP A 44 8.78 -11.89 -10.47
N TRP A 45 7.51 -11.60 -10.77
CA TRP A 45 6.43 -11.68 -9.79
C TRP A 45 6.18 -13.11 -9.28
N LEU A 46 6.35 -14.11 -10.13
CA LEU A 46 6.21 -15.52 -9.74
C LEU A 46 7.36 -16.01 -8.85
N THR A 47 8.48 -15.29 -8.76
CA THR A 47 9.57 -15.65 -7.84
C THR A 47 9.32 -15.20 -6.39
N LEU A 48 8.34 -14.32 -6.15
CA LEU A 48 8.17 -13.66 -4.85
C LEU A 48 7.76 -14.62 -3.72
N GLN A 49 6.86 -15.57 -3.98
CA GLN A 49 6.34 -16.49 -2.96
C GLN A 49 6.38 -17.97 -3.36
N GLY A 50 7.32 -18.34 -4.24
CA GLY A 50 7.55 -19.73 -4.68
C GLY A 50 6.97 -20.01 -6.07
N PRO A 51 7.29 -21.16 -6.68
CA PRO A 51 6.93 -21.44 -8.06
C PRO A 51 5.41 -21.44 -8.21
N SER A 52 4.91 -20.53 -9.03
CA SER A 52 3.53 -20.53 -9.49
C SER A 52 3.57 -20.59 -11.01
N ASP A 53 2.74 -21.43 -11.59
CA ASP A 53 2.60 -21.55 -13.04
C ASP A 53 1.94 -20.27 -13.59
N SER A 54 2.53 -19.70 -14.65
CA SER A 54 2.00 -18.52 -15.35
C SER A 54 0.88 -18.86 -16.32
N SER A 55 0.70 -20.14 -16.68
CA SER A 55 -0.23 -20.58 -17.72
C SER A 55 -1.67 -20.13 -17.51
N GLN A 56 -2.09 -19.97 -16.25
CA GLN A 56 -3.45 -19.56 -15.88
C GLN A 56 -3.59 -18.06 -15.59
N LEU A 57 -2.52 -17.26 -15.65
CA LEU A 57 -2.56 -15.88 -15.15
C LEU A 57 -3.58 -15.01 -15.89
N GLN A 58 -3.64 -15.11 -17.22
CA GLN A 58 -4.62 -14.34 -18.00
C GLN A 58 -6.06 -14.72 -17.65
N ALA A 59 -6.33 -16.01 -17.46
CA ALA A 59 -7.65 -16.49 -17.05
C ALA A 59 -8.02 -15.99 -15.64
N ILE A 60 -7.06 -15.95 -14.72
CA ILE A 60 -7.26 -15.40 -13.36
C ILE A 60 -7.63 -13.91 -13.42
N ILE A 61 -6.92 -13.12 -14.25
CA ILE A 61 -7.20 -11.69 -14.42
C ILE A 61 -8.58 -11.48 -15.07
N GLN A 62 -8.93 -12.29 -16.08
CA GLN A 62 -10.25 -12.22 -16.70
C GLN A 62 -11.37 -12.52 -15.69
N GLU A 63 -11.25 -13.62 -14.94
CA GLU A 63 -12.20 -14.02 -13.91
C GLU A 63 -12.36 -12.95 -12.83
N LEU A 64 -11.25 -12.37 -12.36
CA LEU A 64 -11.23 -11.27 -11.40
C LEU A 64 -12.17 -10.13 -11.80
N PHE A 65 -12.12 -9.70 -13.06
CA PHE A 65 -12.92 -8.60 -13.57
C PHE A 65 -14.34 -9.00 -14.01
N THR A 66 -14.73 -10.27 -13.88
CA THR A 66 -16.15 -10.68 -13.90
C THR A 66 -16.83 -10.45 -12.55
N VAL A 67 -16.06 -10.49 -11.46
CA VAL A 67 -16.57 -10.31 -10.09
C VAL A 67 -16.40 -8.87 -9.62
N LEU A 68 -15.23 -8.27 -9.88
CA LEU A 68 -14.89 -6.92 -9.48
C LEU A 68 -15.00 -5.96 -10.67
N PRO A 69 -15.52 -4.74 -10.49
CA PRO A 69 -15.60 -3.79 -11.58
C PRO A 69 -14.18 -3.38 -12.03
N ALA A 70 -13.98 -3.37 -13.35
CA ALA A 70 -12.81 -2.76 -13.95
C ALA A 70 -12.78 -1.25 -13.67
N LEU A 71 -11.57 -0.69 -13.58
CA LEU A 71 -11.40 0.74 -13.38
C LEU A 71 -11.89 1.51 -14.60
N LYS A 72 -12.83 2.43 -14.39
CA LYS A 72 -13.31 3.33 -15.44
C LYS A 72 -12.60 4.68 -15.32
N GLY A 73 -11.70 4.96 -16.27
CA GLY A 73 -10.96 6.23 -16.33
C GLY A 73 -9.83 6.35 -15.30
N SER A 74 -9.31 7.57 -15.12
CA SER A 74 -8.32 7.84 -14.09
C SER A 74 -8.97 7.78 -12.72
N VAL A 75 -8.44 6.93 -11.83
CA VAL A 75 -8.93 6.79 -10.43
C VAL A 75 -8.69 8.07 -9.63
N TRP A 76 -7.73 8.89 -10.07
CA TRP A 76 -7.45 10.18 -9.48
C TRP A 76 -7.32 11.29 -10.51
N ASP A 77 -7.98 12.41 -10.22
CA ASP A 77 -7.86 13.64 -10.99
C ASP A 77 -6.55 14.38 -10.60
N PRO A 78 -5.57 14.51 -11.50
CA PRO A 78 -4.32 15.20 -11.23
C PRO A 78 -4.49 16.72 -11.08
N SER A 79 -5.64 17.28 -11.46
CA SER A 79 -5.94 18.71 -11.32
C SER A 79 -6.36 19.11 -9.89
N GLN A 80 -6.75 18.12 -9.07
CA GLN A 80 -7.09 18.35 -7.67
C GLN A 80 -5.85 18.21 -6.79
N CYS A 81 -5.58 19.23 -5.96
CA CYS A 81 -4.56 19.16 -4.92
C CYS A 81 -5.02 18.20 -3.82
N ARG A 82 -4.48 16.98 -3.86
CA ARG A 82 -4.77 15.95 -2.88
C ARG A 82 -3.63 15.80 -1.88
N ARG A 83 -3.99 15.91 -0.61
CA ARG A 83 -3.11 15.69 0.54
C ARG A 83 -3.42 14.31 1.11
N CYS A 84 -2.39 13.48 1.21
CA CYS A 84 -2.49 12.10 1.64
C CYS A 84 -1.68 11.86 2.92
N ALA A 85 -2.29 11.23 3.90
CA ALA A 85 -1.61 10.67 5.06
C ALA A 85 -1.38 9.17 4.85
N VAL A 86 -0.12 8.73 4.87
CA VAL A 86 0.26 7.33 4.89
C VAL A 86 0.59 6.94 6.32
N VAL A 87 -0.25 6.10 6.91
CA VAL A 87 -0.15 5.70 8.33
C VAL A 87 0.35 4.26 8.40
N GLY A 88 1.63 4.12 8.73
CA GLY A 88 2.26 2.85 9.04
C GLY A 88 1.83 2.32 10.41
N ASN A 89 2.43 1.20 10.80
CA ASN A 89 2.02 0.45 11.98
C ASN A 89 3.00 0.54 13.15
N SER A 90 4.04 1.37 13.06
CA SER A 90 5.07 1.46 14.11
C SER A 90 4.52 1.93 15.45
N GLY A 91 5.05 1.33 16.52
CA GLY A 91 4.83 1.73 17.91
C GLY A 91 5.19 3.18 18.23
N ARG A 92 5.95 3.89 17.38
CA ARG A 92 6.17 5.36 17.53
C ARG A 92 4.86 6.14 17.62
N LEU A 93 3.78 5.63 17.05
CA LEU A 93 2.49 6.33 17.09
C LEU A 93 1.91 6.43 18.49
N LYS A 94 2.24 5.52 19.42
CA LYS A 94 1.70 5.56 20.80
C LYS A 94 2.09 6.85 21.52
N GLY A 95 1.11 7.64 21.95
CA GLY A 95 1.30 8.92 22.62
C GLY A 95 1.76 10.06 21.70
N SER A 96 1.70 9.89 20.37
CA SER A 96 2.11 10.91 19.40
C SER A 96 1.07 12.03 19.23
N HIS A 97 -0.19 11.78 19.59
CA HIS A 97 -1.30 12.69 19.40
C HIS A 97 -1.46 13.19 17.94
N HIS A 98 -1.05 12.38 16.96
CA HIS A 98 -1.11 12.73 15.55
C HIS A 98 -2.51 12.58 14.93
N GLY A 99 -3.48 12.02 15.65
CA GLY A 99 -4.80 11.68 15.13
C GLY A 99 -5.52 12.84 14.42
N PRO A 100 -5.67 14.02 15.05
CA PRO A 100 -6.29 15.18 14.40
C PRO A 100 -5.55 15.61 13.12
N ARG A 101 -4.22 15.51 13.10
CA ARG A 101 -3.40 15.86 11.93
C ARG A 101 -3.57 14.83 10.81
N ILE A 102 -3.62 13.55 11.14
CA ILE A 102 -3.87 12.47 10.18
C ILE A 102 -5.24 12.68 9.52
N ASP A 103 -6.29 12.89 10.33
CA ASP A 103 -7.67 13.02 9.87
C ASP A 103 -7.94 14.30 9.05
N ALA A 104 -7.04 15.29 9.10
CA ALA A 104 -7.12 16.51 8.30
C ALA A 104 -6.73 16.34 6.81
N HIS A 105 -6.24 15.16 6.43
CA HIS A 105 -5.87 14.83 5.05
C HIS A 105 -7.09 14.39 4.23
N ASP A 106 -7.02 14.62 2.92
CA ASP A 106 -8.10 14.28 2.00
C ASP A 106 -8.20 12.75 1.89
N TRP A 107 -7.05 12.08 1.74
CA TRP A 107 -6.93 10.62 1.84
C TRP A 107 -6.11 10.21 3.06
N VAL A 108 -6.60 9.18 3.75
CA VAL A 108 -5.87 8.46 4.79
C VAL A 108 -5.68 7.02 4.34
N LEU A 109 -4.42 6.63 4.14
CA LEU A 109 -3.99 5.32 3.66
C LEU A 109 -3.48 4.52 4.87
N ARG A 110 -4.13 3.38 5.16
CA ARG A 110 -3.74 2.44 6.21
C ARG A 110 -3.43 1.07 5.61
N MET A 111 -2.91 0.16 6.40
CA MET A 111 -2.44 -1.12 5.89
C MET A 111 -2.52 -2.26 6.90
N ASN A 112 -2.56 -3.49 6.41
CA ASN A 112 -2.53 -4.71 7.22
C ASN A 112 -3.70 -4.75 8.21
N ARG A 113 -3.45 -5.08 9.49
CA ARG A 113 -4.47 -5.18 10.54
C ARG A 113 -4.48 -3.97 11.49
N ALA A 114 -4.12 -2.79 10.98
CA ALA A 114 -4.05 -1.56 11.76
C ALA A 114 -5.38 -1.29 12.50
N LYS A 115 -5.31 -0.95 13.79
CA LYS A 115 -6.50 -0.65 14.63
C LYS A 115 -6.62 0.85 14.86
N THR A 116 -7.77 1.44 14.56
CA THR A 116 -8.05 2.83 14.97
C THR A 116 -8.75 2.90 16.32
N ALA A 117 -9.65 1.94 16.60
CA ALA A 117 -10.42 1.88 17.83
C ALA A 117 -9.50 1.77 19.06
N GLY A 118 -9.62 2.73 19.99
CA GLY A 118 -8.79 2.85 21.20
C GLY A 118 -7.44 3.53 20.99
N PHE A 119 -7.12 3.96 19.77
CA PHE A 119 -5.88 4.65 19.40
C PHE A 119 -6.13 5.98 18.66
N GLU A 120 -7.37 6.47 18.64
CA GLU A 120 -7.84 7.56 17.79
C GLU A 120 -7.06 8.85 18.00
N MET A 121 -6.67 9.16 19.24
CA MET A 121 -5.85 10.34 19.53
C MET A 121 -4.50 10.31 18.82
N ASP A 122 -3.93 9.12 18.66
CA ASP A 122 -2.61 8.92 18.07
C ASP A 122 -2.68 8.69 16.57
N VAL A 123 -3.61 7.87 16.11
CA VAL A 123 -3.65 7.39 14.73
C VAL A 123 -4.82 7.91 13.92
N GLY A 124 -5.74 8.64 14.53
CA GLY A 124 -6.94 9.17 13.88
C GLY A 124 -8.04 8.12 13.72
N THR A 125 -9.17 8.55 13.20
CA THR A 125 -10.39 7.75 13.01
C THR A 125 -10.64 7.42 11.55
N ARG A 126 -10.15 8.24 10.62
CA ARG A 126 -10.48 8.14 9.20
C ARG A 126 -9.63 7.11 8.49
N THR A 127 -10.23 6.41 7.54
CA THR A 127 -9.55 5.56 6.57
C THR A 127 -10.26 5.74 5.23
N THR A 128 -9.51 5.97 4.17
CA THR A 128 -10.06 6.11 2.81
C THR A 128 -9.63 4.97 1.90
N HIS A 129 -8.42 4.45 2.12
CA HIS A 129 -7.80 3.38 1.38
C HIS A 129 -7.09 2.47 2.38
N HIS A 130 -7.28 1.16 2.23
CA HIS A 130 -6.69 0.17 3.13
C HIS A 130 -5.96 -0.90 2.33
N PHE A 131 -4.63 -0.90 2.45
CA PHE A 131 -3.74 -1.81 1.74
C PHE A 131 -3.66 -3.14 2.47
N MET A 132 -3.95 -4.23 1.76
CA MET A 132 -3.87 -5.56 2.35
C MET A 132 -3.65 -6.65 1.32
N TYR A 133 -3.37 -7.83 1.82
CA TYR A 133 -3.20 -9.09 1.12
C TYR A 133 -3.90 -10.18 1.95
N PRO A 134 -4.21 -11.36 1.38
CA PRO A 134 -5.14 -12.34 2.00
C PRO A 134 -4.82 -12.67 3.46
N GLU A 135 -3.53 -12.85 3.78
CA GLU A 135 -3.04 -13.25 5.09
C GLU A 135 -3.12 -12.13 6.15
N SER A 136 -3.22 -10.88 5.71
CA SER A 136 -3.33 -9.68 6.55
C SER A 136 -4.71 -9.00 6.45
N ALA A 137 -5.66 -9.64 5.78
CA ALA A 137 -6.95 -9.04 5.46
C ALA A 137 -7.84 -8.81 6.69
N MET A 138 -8.63 -7.72 6.64
CA MET A 138 -9.67 -7.39 7.61
C MET A 138 -10.92 -6.88 6.91
N ASN A 139 -12.07 -6.94 7.59
CA ASN A 139 -13.28 -6.29 7.11
C ASN A 139 -13.09 -4.77 7.14
N LEU A 140 -13.69 -4.07 6.18
CA LEU A 140 -13.63 -2.62 6.05
C LEU A 140 -14.98 -1.99 6.37
N TRP A 141 -14.91 -0.73 6.81
CA TRP A 141 -16.10 0.11 6.91
C TRP A 141 -16.63 0.48 5.52
N PRO A 142 -17.95 0.70 5.38
CA PRO A 142 -18.52 1.20 4.14
C PRO A 142 -17.80 2.47 3.68
N GLY A 143 -17.56 2.58 2.38
CA GLY A 143 -16.92 3.71 1.73
C GLY A 143 -15.40 3.61 1.60
N VAL A 144 -14.73 2.70 2.32
CA VAL A 144 -13.26 2.53 2.28
C VAL A 144 -12.85 1.71 1.06
N HIS A 145 -11.85 2.18 0.32
CA HIS A 145 -11.27 1.42 -0.79
C HIS A 145 -10.38 0.30 -0.25
N LEU A 146 -10.65 -0.93 -0.70
CA LEU A 146 -9.74 -2.05 -0.51
C LEU A 146 -8.65 -1.93 -1.57
N VAL A 147 -7.39 -1.81 -1.17
CA VAL A 147 -6.25 -1.88 -2.10
C VAL A 147 -5.55 -3.21 -1.92
N LEU A 148 -5.80 -4.16 -2.84
CA LEU A 148 -5.14 -5.46 -2.82
C LEU A 148 -3.69 -5.28 -3.29
N VAL A 149 -2.74 -5.77 -2.49
CA VAL A 149 -1.33 -5.90 -2.86
C VAL A 149 -1.06 -7.38 -3.17
N PRO A 150 -1.05 -7.77 -4.46
CA PRO A 150 -0.97 -9.18 -4.81
C PRO A 150 0.50 -9.60 -4.93
N PHE A 151 0.96 -10.46 -4.02
CA PHE A 151 2.33 -11.01 -4.01
C PHE A 151 2.45 -12.34 -4.78
N LYS A 152 1.31 -12.91 -5.20
CA LYS A 152 1.20 -14.15 -5.99
C LYS A 152 -0.14 -14.19 -6.75
N PRO A 153 -0.27 -14.96 -7.84
CA PRO A 153 -1.54 -15.15 -8.56
C PRO A 153 -2.70 -15.63 -7.67
N LEU A 154 -2.38 -16.41 -6.63
CA LEU A 154 -3.36 -16.90 -5.66
C LEU A 154 -4.07 -15.77 -4.89
N ASP A 155 -3.44 -14.60 -4.74
CA ASP A 155 -4.05 -13.46 -4.05
C ASP A 155 -5.18 -12.84 -4.90
N LEU A 156 -5.04 -12.88 -6.23
CA LEU A 156 -6.10 -12.48 -7.17
C LEU A 156 -7.26 -13.48 -7.11
N LYS A 157 -6.97 -14.78 -7.13
CA LYS A 157 -8.01 -15.82 -6.92
C LYS A 157 -8.73 -15.65 -5.59
N TRP A 158 -7.99 -15.30 -4.52
CA TRP A 158 -8.58 -15.07 -3.20
C TRP A 158 -9.56 -13.92 -3.20
N VAL A 159 -9.22 -12.75 -3.77
CA VAL A 159 -10.15 -11.61 -3.74
C VAL A 159 -11.41 -11.92 -4.57
N THR A 160 -11.26 -12.60 -5.72
CA THR A 160 -12.39 -13.08 -6.52
C THR A 160 -13.29 -13.99 -5.68
N SER A 161 -12.71 -15.01 -5.03
CA SER A 161 -13.45 -15.95 -4.20
C SER A 161 -14.10 -15.27 -2.97
N ALA A 162 -13.38 -14.39 -2.28
CA ALA A 162 -13.84 -13.73 -1.06
C ALA A 162 -15.04 -12.78 -1.28
N PHE A 163 -15.22 -12.29 -2.51
CA PHE A 163 -16.38 -11.52 -2.94
C PHE A 163 -17.46 -12.34 -3.65
N SER A 164 -17.24 -13.64 -3.88
CA SER A 164 -18.16 -14.53 -4.60
C SER A 164 -18.39 -15.85 -3.85
N THR A 165 -17.63 -16.91 -4.15
CA THR A 165 -17.88 -18.29 -3.72
C THR A 165 -17.44 -18.59 -2.29
N GLY A 166 -16.41 -17.90 -1.80
CA GLY A 166 -15.76 -18.21 -0.54
C GLY A 166 -15.13 -19.61 -0.48
N GLU A 167 -14.71 -20.17 -1.60
CA GLU A 167 -14.02 -21.47 -1.62
C GLU A 167 -12.56 -21.36 -1.13
N LEU A 168 -11.91 -20.21 -1.36
CA LEU A 168 -10.51 -20.01 -0.97
C LEU A 168 -10.41 -19.52 0.49
N SER A 169 -10.23 -20.46 1.41
CA SER A 169 -10.07 -20.19 2.85
C SER A 169 -8.63 -20.39 3.36
N ARG A 170 -7.69 -20.80 2.50
CA ARG A 170 -6.30 -21.06 2.86
C ARG A 170 -5.32 -20.73 1.73
N THR A 171 -4.22 -20.08 2.09
CA THR A 171 -2.98 -20.01 1.29
C THR A 171 -1.91 -20.89 1.96
N TYR A 172 -0.75 -20.36 2.35
CA TYR A 172 0.14 -21.03 3.30
C TYR A 172 -0.41 -20.97 4.74
N MET A 173 -1.39 -20.10 5.00
CA MET A 173 -2.10 -19.99 6.27
C MET A 173 -3.61 -19.78 6.04
N ARG A 174 -4.41 -19.83 7.11
CA ARG A 174 -5.85 -19.53 7.00
C ARG A 174 -6.05 -18.06 6.61
N VAL A 175 -6.93 -17.83 5.64
CA VAL A 175 -7.33 -16.50 5.17
C VAL A 175 -8.84 -16.34 5.29
N LYS A 176 -9.35 -15.13 5.17
CA LYS A 176 -10.80 -14.89 5.28
C LYS A 176 -11.53 -15.53 4.11
N GLN A 177 -12.49 -16.38 4.41
CA GLN A 177 -13.36 -17.02 3.42
C GLN A 177 -14.22 -15.98 2.67
N PHE A 178 -14.82 -15.05 3.42
CA PHE A 178 -15.55 -13.90 2.88
C PHE A 178 -15.01 -12.61 3.48
N ILE A 179 -15.03 -11.54 2.69
CA ILE A 179 -14.64 -10.20 3.14
C ILE A 179 -15.83 -9.25 3.08
N LYS A 180 -16.02 -8.47 4.16
CA LYS A 180 -16.98 -7.36 4.17
C LYS A 180 -16.24 -6.09 3.76
N ALA A 181 -16.42 -5.67 2.52
CA ALA A 181 -15.95 -4.42 1.94
C ALA A 181 -16.83 -4.06 0.73
N ASP A 182 -16.76 -2.82 0.26
CA ASP A 182 -17.53 -2.38 -0.90
C ASP A 182 -16.90 -2.92 -2.18
N ARG A 183 -17.63 -3.79 -2.90
CA ARG A 183 -17.13 -4.47 -4.10
C ARG A 183 -16.72 -3.49 -5.21
N ASP A 184 -17.41 -2.37 -5.32
CA ASP A 184 -17.15 -1.30 -6.28
C ASP A 184 -15.98 -0.38 -5.89
N LYS A 185 -15.40 -0.59 -4.72
CA LYS A 185 -14.24 0.15 -4.21
C LYS A 185 -12.99 -0.73 -4.05
N VAL A 186 -12.94 -1.84 -4.77
CA VAL A 186 -11.76 -2.70 -4.79
C VAL A 186 -10.80 -2.23 -5.87
N LEU A 187 -9.57 -1.93 -5.46
CA LEU A 187 -8.45 -1.55 -6.31
C LEU A 187 -7.40 -2.66 -6.25
N ILE A 188 -6.87 -3.05 -7.41
CA ILE A 188 -5.85 -4.10 -7.51
C ILE A 188 -4.53 -3.46 -7.90
N LEU A 189 -3.53 -3.55 -7.02
CA LEU A 189 -2.21 -3.03 -7.30
C LEU A 189 -1.57 -3.82 -8.45
N ASN A 190 -0.95 -3.09 -9.39
CA ASN A 190 -0.30 -3.68 -10.54
C ASN A 190 1.01 -4.38 -10.13
N PRO A 191 1.23 -5.67 -10.43
CA PRO A 191 2.51 -6.33 -10.21
C PRO A 191 3.70 -5.62 -10.87
N ALA A 192 3.50 -4.94 -12.00
CA ALA A 192 4.53 -4.10 -12.62
C ALA A 192 4.94 -2.92 -11.73
N PHE A 193 4.01 -2.35 -10.96
CA PHE A 193 4.32 -1.29 -9.98
C PHE A 193 5.13 -1.83 -8.81
N LEU A 194 4.86 -3.06 -8.34
CA LEU A 194 5.69 -3.71 -7.32
C LEU A 194 7.12 -3.96 -7.82
N LYS A 195 7.27 -4.41 -9.07
CA LYS A 195 8.58 -4.59 -9.71
C LYS A 195 9.33 -3.27 -9.83
N TYR A 196 8.65 -2.23 -10.31
CA TYR A 196 9.20 -0.87 -10.38
C TYR A 196 9.71 -0.37 -9.01
N ILE A 197 8.94 -0.57 -7.93
CA ILE A 197 9.40 -0.21 -6.58
C ILE A 197 10.64 -1.03 -6.20
N HIS A 198 10.65 -2.33 -6.48
CA HIS A 198 11.77 -3.21 -6.12
C HIS A 198 13.06 -2.87 -6.88
N GLU A 199 12.98 -2.72 -8.19
CA GLU A 199 14.16 -2.52 -9.04
C GLU A 199 14.65 -1.08 -9.00
N THR A 200 13.74 -0.11 -9.04
CA THR A 200 14.12 1.30 -9.15
C THR A 200 14.33 1.93 -7.79
N TRP A 201 13.40 1.76 -6.84
CA TRP A 201 13.50 2.40 -5.52
C TRP A 201 14.37 1.62 -4.55
N LEU A 202 14.18 0.30 -4.48
CA LEU A 202 14.94 -0.56 -3.57
C LEU A 202 16.22 -1.09 -4.18
N GLN A 203 16.47 -0.90 -5.48
CA GLN A 203 17.67 -1.40 -6.16
C GLN A 203 17.93 -2.90 -5.92
N GLY A 204 16.85 -3.68 -5.83
CA GLY A 204 16.90 -5.12 -5.57
C GLY A 204 17.11 -5.52 -4.11
N HIS A 205 17.20 -4.58 -3.16
CA HIS A 205 17.33 -4.90 -1.74
C HIS A 205 16.06 -5.56 -1.17
N GLY A 206 16.26 -6.64 -0.41
CA GLY A 206 15.19 -7.51 0.04
C GLY A 206 14.58 -8.35 -1.11
N ARG A 207 13.65 -9.23 -0.79
CA ARG A 207 12.98 -10.08 -1.78
C ARG A 207 11.90 -9.33 -2.56
N TYR A 208 11.18 -8.42 -1.90
CA TYR A 208 10.16 -7.54 -2.48
C TYR A 208 9.83 -6.39 -1.50
N PRO A 209 9.22 -5.28 -1.94
CA PRO A 209 8.87 -4.16 -1.06
C PRO A 209 7.84 -4.53 0.00
N SER A 210 7.94 -3.91 1.18
CA SER A 210 6.92 -4.01 2.22
C SER A 210 5.61 -3.34 1.79
N THR A 211 4.50 -3.75 2.40
CA THR A 211 3.19 -3.10 2.19
C THR A 211 3.23 -1.61 2.53
N GLY A 212 4.02 -1.22 3.54
CA GLY A 212 4.12 0.17 3.97
C GLY A 212 4.86 1.04 2.97
N PHE A 213 6.01 0.56 2.47
CA PHE A 213 6.74 1.27 1.44
C PHE A 213 5.94 1.32 0.13
N THR A 214 5.26 0.23 -0.22
CA THR A 214 4.34 0.18 -1.37
C THR A 214 3.23 1.23 -1.28
N ALA A 215 2.57 1.37 -0.11
CA ALA A 215 1.52 2.37 0.10
C ALA A 215 2.07 3.81 0.02
N LEU A 216 3.30 4.04 0.48
CA LEU A 216 3.98 5.32 0.35
C LEU A 216 4.22 5.68 -1.12
N LEU A 217 4.78 4.74 -1.91
CA LEU A 217 5.07 4.99 -3.32
C LEU A 217 3.78 5.15 -4.12
N PHE A 218 2.74 4.39 -3.79
CA PHE A 218 1.40 4.63 -4.34
C PHE A 218 0.93 6.07 -4.07
N ALA A 219 1.07 6.56 -2.83
CA ALA A 219 0.69 7.92 -2.48
C ALA A 219 1.48 8.98 -3.26
N LEU A 220 2.76 8.74 -3.53
CA LEU A 220 3.60 9.65 -4.33
C LEU A 220 3.16 9.73 -5.80
N HIS A 221 2.58 8.66 -6.37
CA HIS A 221 2.01 8.67 -7.73
C HIS A 221 0.57 9.20 -7.79
N ALA A 222 -0.15 9.16 -6.67
CA ALA A 222 -1.57 9.50 -6.62
C ALA A 222 -1.88 10.86 -5.97
N CYS A 223 -0.95 11.44 -5.22
CA CYS A 223 -1.19 12.62 -4.38
C CYS A 223 -0.11 13.69 -4.59
N GLN A 224 -0.51 14.95 -4.47
CA GLN A 224 0.39 16.10 -4.63
C GLN A 224 1.17 16.41 -3.35
N GLN A 225 0.62 16.07 -2.19
CA GLN A 225 1.31 16.19 -0.90
C GLN A 225 1.14 14.90 -0.11
N VAL A 226 2.25 14.37 0.40
CA VAL A 226 2.26 13.13 1.17
C VAL A 226 2.87 13.39 2.56
N SER A 227 2.09 13.10 3.59
CA SER A 227 2.54 13.05 4.98
C SER A 227 2.66 11.60 5.42
N VAL A 228 3.74 11.26 6.11
CA VAL A 228 4.07 9.88 6.51
C VAL A 228 4.17 9.80 8.03
N PHE A 229 3.45 8.84 8.61
CA PHE A 229 3.31 8.64 10.05
C PHE A 229 3.56 7.17 10.41
N GLY A 230 4.21 6.89 11.54
CA GLY A 230 4.31 5.52 12.05
C GLY A 230 5.18 4.57 11.23
N PHE A 231 6.31 5.07 10.70
CA PHE A 231 7.33 4.28 10.02
C PHE A 231 8.63 4.23 10.84
N GLY A 232 9.39 3.14 10.70
CA GLY A 232 10.64 2.90 11.42
C GLY A 232 10.47 2.21 12.78
N ALA A 233 11.59 1.98 13.47
CA ALA A 233 11.65 1.48 14.87
C ALA A 233 10.93 2.43 15.85
N ASP A 234 10.93 2.23 17.17
CA ASP A 234 10.53 3.28 18.14
C ASP A 234 11.74 4.12 18.61
N SER A 235 11.58 4.98 19.62
CA SER A 235 12.69 5.74 20.24
C SER A 235 13.72 4.85 20.96
N LYS A 236 13.37 3.61 21.27
CA LYS A 236 14.21 2.58 21.89
C LYS A 236 14.77 1.58 20.86
N GLY A 237 14.50 1.78 19.56
CA GLY A 237 14.92 0.87 18.50
C GLY A 237 14.03 -0.38 18.31
N ASN A 238 12.89 -0.47 19.02
CA ASN A 238 11.99 -1.61 18.92
C ASN A 238 11.08 -1.49 17.71
N TRP A 239 10.94 -2.60 16.98
CA TRP A 239 9.99 -2.70 15.88
C TRP A 239 8.77 -3.49 16.31
N HIS A 240 7.77 -2.79 16.82
CA HIS A 240 6.51 -3.38 17.30
C HIS A 240 5.33 -2.59 16.77
N HIS A 241 4.14 -3.18 16.79
CA HIS A 241 2.94 -2.48 16.36
C HIS A 241 2.39 -1.57 17.46
N TYR A 242 1.78 -0.45 17.10
CA TYR A 242 1.20 0.48 18.09
C TYR A 242 -0.02 -0.08 18.84
N TRP A 243 -0.62 -1.18 18.40
CA TRP A 243 -1.82 -1.75 19.05
C TRP A 243 -1.57 -3.01 19.87
N GLU A 244 -0.34 -3.53 19.90
CA GLU A 244 -0.02 -4.76 20.62
C GLU A 244 1.28 -4.65 21.39
N GLU A 245 1.38 -5.42 22.47
CA GLU A 245 2.63 -5.66 23.18
C GLU A 245 3.30 -6.89 22.57
N ASN A 246 4.11 -6.66 21.53
CA ASN A 246 4.82 -7.75 20.88
C ASN A 246 6.08 -8.11 21.67
N ARG A 247 6.06 -9.24 22.39
CA ARG A 247 7.22 -9.81 23.10
C ARG A 247 8.39 -10.16 22.16
N TRP A 248 8.16 -10.24 20.84
CA TRP A 248 9.13 -10.55 19.81
C TRP A 248 9.28 -9.39 18.80
N SER A 249 9.47 -8.16 19.31
CA SER A 249 9.68 -6.97 18.47
C SER A 249 10.80 -7.21 17.44
N GLY A 250 10.54 -6.89 16.16
CA GLY A 250 11.51 -7.01 15.08
C GLY A 250 11.69 -8.41 14.49
N ALA A 251 10.85 -9.38 14.83
CA ALA A 251 10.91 -10.73 14.24
C ALA A 251 10.87 -10.71 12.70
N PHE A 252 10.11 -9.79 12.09
CA PHE A 252 10.04 -9.66 10.63
C PHE A 252 11.40 -9.26 10.01
N ARG A 253 12.25 -8.48 10.69
CA ARG A 253 13.59 -8.12 10.20
C ARG A 253 14.51 -9.32 10.08
N ARG A 254 14.28 -10.36 10.88
CA ARG A 254 15.06 -11.62 10.83
C ARG A 254 14.73 -12.47 9.62
N THR A 255 13.53 -12.30 9.04
CA THR A 255 13.11 -13.06 7.85
C THR A 255 13.81 -12.61 6.57
N ARG A 256 14.37 -11.38 6.57
CA ARG A 256 15.02 -10.73 5.41
C ARG A 256 14.16 -10.68 4.13
N VAL A 257 12.85 -10.88 4.23
CA VAL A 257 11.91 -10.75 3.11
C VAL A 257 11.88 -9.31 2.61
N HIS A 258 11.92 -8.36 3.54
CA HIS A 258 12.03 -6.93 3.27
C HIS A 258 13.31 -6.37 3.90
N ASP A 259 13.93 -5.41 3.25
CA ASP A 259 15.04 -4.64 3.82
C ASP A 259 14.51 -3.36 4.46
N ALA A 260 14.08 -3.48 5.72
CA ALA A 260 13.45 -2.39 6.46
C ALA A 260 14.39 -1.19 6.69
N ASP A 261 15.71 -1.43 6.70
CA ASP A 261 16.69 -0.37 6.90
C ASP A 261 16.86 0.45 5.61
N VAL A 262 16.91 -0.21 4.46
CA VAL A 262 16.88 0.45 3.14
C VAL A 262 15.58 1.24 2.96
N GLU A 263 14.43 0.63 3.19
CA GLU A 263 13.14 1.31 3.07
C GLU A 263 13.08 2.56 3.97
N PHE A 264 13.54 2.45 5.22
CA PHE A 264 13.55 3.58 6.15
C PHE A 264 14.52 4.68 5.71
N SER A 265 15.70 4.34 5.18
CA SER A 265 16.64 5.32 4.64
C SER A 265 16.07 6.09 3.46
N LEU A 266 15.30 5.44 2.59
CA LEU A 266 14.61 6.07 1.46
C LEU A 266 13.52 7.02 1.93
N ILE A 267 12.75 6.67 2.97
CA ILE A 267 11.79 7.57 3.60
C ILE A 267 12.49 8.82 4.14
N GLN A 268 13.62 8.66 4.84
CA GLN A 268 14.40 9.79 5.34
C GLN A 268 14.93 10.67 4.20
N ARG A 269 15.41 10.06 3.11
CA ARG A 269 15.88 10.78 1.93
C ARG A 269 14.76 11.55 1.23
N LEU A 270 13.60 10.93 1.03
CA LEU A 270 12.40 11.58 0.49
C LEU A 270 11.99 12.79 1.33
N ALA A 271 12.07 12.69 2.67
CA ALA A 271 11.78 13.79 3.57
C ALA A 271 12.82 14.92 3.46
N ALA A 272 14.11 14.57 3.40
CA ALA A 272 15.20 15.53 3.25
C ALA A 272 15.12 16.32 1.92
N GLU A 273 14.58 15.70 0.87
CA GLU A 273 14.34 16.34 -0.42
C GLU A 273 12.98 17.05 -0.52
N GLY A 274 12.21 17.11 0.57
CA GLY A 274 10.91 17.78 0.61
C GLY A 274 9.82 17.10 -0.21
N ARG A 275 9.99 15.81 -0.54
CA ARG A 275 8.99 15.02 -1.28
C ARG A 275 7.87 14.51 -0.40
N ILE A 276 8.15 14.33 0.89
CA ILE A 276 7.18 13.94 1.90
C ILE A 276 7.38 14.77 3.16
N LEU A 277 6.32 14.89 3.95
CA LEU A 277 6.39 15.37 5.34
C LEU A 277 6.46 14.15 6.26
N PHE A 278 7.64 13.84 6.79
CA PHE A 278 7.82 12.67 7.65
C PHE A 278 7.72 13.03 9.14
N TYR A 279 6.76 12.42 9.84
CA TYR A 279 6.51 12.59 11.26
C TYR A 279 7.11 11.40 12.02
N LYS A 280 8.13 11.72 12.85
CA LYS A 280 8.88 10.76 13.65
C LYS A 280 8.20 10.50 14.99
#